data_AF-A0A1L7D5J0-F1
#
_entry.id   AF-A0A1L7D5J0-F1
#
_cell.length_a   1.000
_cell.length_b   1.000
_cell.length_c   1.000
_cell.angle_alpha   90.00
_cell.angle_beta   90.00
_cell.angle_gamma   90.00
#
_symmetry.space_group_name_H-M   'P 1'
#
loop_
_entity.id
_entity.type
_entity.pdbx_description
1 polymer ?
#
loop_
_entity_poly.entity_id
_entity_poly.type
_entity_poly.pdbx_seq_one_letter_code
_entity_poly.pdbx_strand_id
1 'polypeptide(L)'
;MATFFDPLSYENLGASIARALEDQPVRALGELKKFDGAGIYALYYSGDHPAYHPLALVNQKLPGSWAIYVGKAEAENARKGNPVQLEGEVGPKLYNRMRKHAQSIAASTNLDIGDFHYRALTVVPTWVPLAEIVAIRLNHPVWNVIVDGLGNHDPGKGRYMGVCPRWDTLHPGRTWASRLQPRIESKEQIQQDALAHLRNYPHELLSTL
;
A
#
# COMPACT_ATOMS: atom_id res chain seq x y z
N MET A 1 8.56 28.80 -25.44
CA MET A 1 7.47 29.18 -24.52
C MET A 1 8.07 29.23 -23.13
N ALA A 2 7.88 30.31 -22.38
CA ALA A 2 8.40 30.39 -21.01
C ALA A 2 7.59 29.43 -20.11
N THR A 3 8.27 28.45 -19.54
CA THR A 3 7.70 27.53 -18.55
C THR A 3 7.82 28.20 -17.18
N PHE A 4 6.73 28.79 -16.69
CA PHE A 4 6.66 29.29 -15.32
C PHE A 4 6.50 28.11 -14.35
N PHE A 5 7.13 28.21 -13.17
CA PHE A 5 6.92 27.24 -12.09
C PHE A 5 5.58 27.53 -11.41
N ASP A 6 4.65 26.58 -11.48
CA ASP A 6 3.39 26.65 -10.74
C ASP A 6 3.51 25.83 -9.45
N PRO A 7 3.68 26.46 -8.27
CA PRO A 7 3.78 25.73 -7.00
C PRO A 7 2.52 24.91 -6.67
N LEU A 8 1.38 25.21 -7.31
CA LEU A 8 0.10 24.53 -7.11
C LEU A 8 -0.21 23.54 -8.23
N SER A 9 0.76 23.24 -9.12
CA SER A 9 0.57 22.19 -10.12
C SER A 9 0.30 20.86 -9.42
N TYR A 10 -0.46 19.99 -10.08
CA TYR A 10 -0.82 18.67 -9.56
C TYR A 10 0.44 17.85 -9.23
N GLU A 11 1.50 18.02 -10.02
CA GLU A 11 2.81 17.39 -9.81
C GLU A 11 3.51 17.91 -8.56
N ASN A 12 3.57 19.24 -8.37
CA ASN A 12 4.27 19.84 -7.24
C ASN A 12 3.55 19.59 -5.91
N LEU A 13 2.21 19.68 -5.90
CA LEU A 13 1.39 19.31 -4.75
C LEU A 13 1.56 17.82 -4.42
N GLY A 14 1.55 16.98 -5.45
CA GLY A 14 1.81 15.56 -5.31
C GLY A 14 3.17 15.26 -4.68
N ALA A 15 4.23 15.85 -5.21
CA ALA A 15 5.60 15.68 -4.72
C ALA A 15 5.75 16.14 -3.27
N SER A 16 5.12 17.26 -2.90
CA SER A 16 5.11 17.75 -1.52
C SER A 16 4.46 16.74 -0.57
N ILE A 17 3.32 16.14 -0.95
CA ILE A 17 2.64 15.14 -0.11
C ILE A 17 3.46 13.84 -0.02
N ALA A 18 4.08 13.41 -1.12
CA ALA A 18 4.94 12.22 -1.11
C ALA A 18 6.14 12.40 -0.18
N ARG A 19 6.82 13.54 -0.26
CA ARG A 19 7.92 13.89 0.64
C ARG A 19 7.46 13.92 2.10
N ALA A 20 6.28 14.48 2.39
CA ALA A 20 5.72 14.50 3.73
C ALA A 20 5.43 13.09 4.27
N LEU A 21 5.07 12.13 3.41
CA LEU A 21 4.94 10.72 3.80
C LEU A 21 6.32 10.12 4.09
N GLU A 22 7.33 10.40 3.27
CA GLU A 22 8.70 9.91 3.45
C GLU A 22 9.38 10.47 4.72
N ASP A 23 9.02 11.69 5.14
CA ASP A 23 9.52 12.27 6.38
C ASP A 23 8.90 11.61 7.63
N GLN A 24 7.85 10.79 7.48
CA GLN A 24 7.24 10.09 8.62
C GLN A 24 8.19 9.02 9.19
N PRO A 25 8.16 8.81 10.52
CA PRO A 25 8.97 7.77 11.13
C PRO A 25 8.53 6.39 10.64
N VAL A 26 9.51 5.53 10.35
CA VAL A 26 9.28 4.13 10.05
C VAL A 26 8.94 3.40 11.35
N ARG A 27 7.83 2.67 11.38
CA ARG A 27 7.33 1.97 12.58
C ARG A 27 7.00 0.52 12.25
N ALA A 28 7.12 -0.38 13.23
CA ALA A 28 6.74 -1.78 13.07
C ALA A 28 5.22 -1.92 12.87
N LEU A 29 4.80 -2.70 11.86
CA LEU A 29 3.38 -2.92 11.57
C LEU A 29 2.68 -3.75 12.66
N GLY A 30 3.40 -4.68 13.28
CA GLY A 30 2.91 -5.47 14.41
C GLY A 30 2.56 -4.63 15.66
N GLU A 31 3.10 -3.42 15.77
CA GLU A 31 2.88 -2.50 16.89
C GLU A 31 1.94 -1.32 16.54
N LEU A 32 1.07 -1.51 15.55
CA LEU A 32 0.17 -0.46 15.06
C LEU A 32 -0.68 0.14 16.20
N LYS A 33 -0.44 1.43 16.49
CA LYS A 33 -1.21 2.19 17.49
C LYS A 33 -2.41 2.88 16.87
N LYS A 34 -3.51 2.99 17.61
CA LYS A 34 -4.71 3.69 17.18
C LYS A 34 -4.45 5.20 17.07
N PHE A 35 -4.91 5.79 15.97
CA PHE A 35 -4.92 7.24 15.73
C PHE A 35 -6.13 7.60 14.86
N ASP A 36 -6.56 8.85 14.92
CA ASP A 36 -7.67 9.38 14.12
C ASP A 36 -7.17 10.01 12.81
N GLY A 37 -8.01 9.98 11.78
CA GLY A 37 -7.76 10.60 10.49
C GLY A 37 -7.99 9.70 9.27
N ALA A 38 -8.13 10.38 8.14
CA ALA A 38 -8.02 9.84 6.79
C ALA A 38 -6.63 10.19 6.23
N GLY A 39 -6.18 9.48 5.19
CA GLY A 39 -4.84 9.70 4.66
C GLY A 39 -4.32 8.56 3.81
N ILE A 40 -2.98 8.52 3.71
CA ILE A 40 -2.25 7.50 2.98
C ILE A 40 -1.22 6.82 3.88
N TYR A 41 -0.79 5.63 3.49
CA TYR A 41 0.27 4.90 4.17
C TYR A 41 1.04 4.05 3.17
N ALA A 42 2.29 3.75 3.52
CA ALA A 42 3.14 2.81 2.80
C ALA A 42 3.53 1.67 3.75
N LEU A 43 3.58 0.45 3.21
CA LEU A 43 4.12 -0.73 3.87
C LEU A 43 5.48 -1.05 3.26
N TYR A 44 6.38 -1.55 4.09
CA TYR A 44 7.74 -1.93 3.74
C TYR A 44 8.00 -3.33 4.26
N TYR A 45 8.76 -4.11 3.49
CA TYR A 45 9.10 -5.49 3.82
C TYR A 45 10.61 -5.67 3.86
N SER A 46 11.09 -6.38 4.89
CA SER A 46 12.51 -6.66 5.10
C SER A 46 12.81 -8.14 5.40
N GLY A 47 11.84 -9.03 5.20
CA GLY A 47 11.99 -10.47 5.47
C GLY A 47 12.64 -11.25 4.33
N ASP A 48 12.51 -12.58 4.37
CA ASP A 48 13.24 -13.52 3.51
C ASP A 48 12.44 -14.12 2.35
N HIS A 49 11.17 -13.72 2.16
CA HIS A 49 10.31 -14.31 1.12
C HIS A 49 10.94 -14.14 -0.29
N PRO A 50 11.16 -15.23 -1.06
CA PRO A 50 11.93 -15.19 -2.30
C PRO A 50 11.41 -14.20 -3.35
N ALA A 51 10.09 -14.01 -3.42
CA ALA A 51 9.47 -13.07 -4.35
C ALA A 51 9.89 -11.59 -4.15
N TYR A 52 10.37 -11.24 -2.95
CA TYR A 52 10.65 -9.85 -2.56
C TYR A 52 12.10 -9.59 -2.20
N HIS A 53 12.98 -10.56 -2.43
CA HIS A 53 14.38 -10.48 -2.02
C HIS A 53 15.11 -9.18 -2.44
N PRO A 54 14.99 -8.66 -3.68
CA PRO A 54 15.64 -7.40 -4.05
C PRO A 54 15.16 -6.20 -3.22
N LEU A 55 13.85 -6.11 -2.97
CA LEU A 55 13.24 -5.05 -2.17
C LEU A 55 13.61 -5.18 -0.69
N ALA A 56 13.62 -6.42 -0.17
CA ALA A 56 13.97 -6.70 1.21
C ALA A 56 15.43 -6.32 1.52
N LEU A 57 16.37 -6.65 0.64
CA LEU A 57 17.78 -6.26 0.79
C LEU A 57 17.96 -4.74 0.87
N VAL A 58 17.18 -3.98 0.09
CA VAL A 58 17.21 -2.51 0.15
C VAL A 58 16.67 -2.03 1.49
N ASN A 59 15.49 -2.51 1.92
CA ASN A 59 14.89 -2.10 3.18
C ASN A 59 15.66 -2.56 4.43
N GLN A 60 16.47 -3.63 4.34
CA GLN A 60 17.39 -4.03 5.41
C GLN A 60 18.56 -3.03 5.56
N LYS A 61 19.02 -2.42 4.46
CA LYS A 61 20.08 -1.40 4.47
C LYS A 61 19.54 -0.01 4.80
N LEU A 62 18.37 0.33 4.26
CA LEU A 62 17.70 1.62 4.43
C LEU A 62 16.21 1.38 4.73
N PRO A 63 15.85 1.17 6.01
CA PRO A 63 14.47 0.90 6.39
C PRO A 63 13.50 1.97 5.91
N GLY A 64 12.40 1.54 5.29
CA GLY A 64 11.34 2.43 4.84
C GLY A 64 11.61 3.13 3.51
N SER A 65 12.59 2.67 2.72
CA SER A 65 12.97 3.34 1.48
C SER A 65 12.26 2.80 0.25
N TRP A 66 11.84 1.53 0.24
CA TRP A 66 11.15 0.93 -0.90
C TRP A 66 9.83 0.26 -0.50
N ALA A 67 8.71 0.93 -0.80
CA ALA A 67 7.40 0.43 -0.42
C ALA A 67 7.03 -0.85 -1.20
N ILE A 68 6.57 -1.88 -0.47
CA ILE A 68 5.96 -3.08 -1.06
C ILE A 68 4.50 -2.82 -1.43
N TYR A 69 3.83 -1.94 -0.69
CA TYR A 69 2.44 -1.52 -0.91
C TYR A 69 2.21 -0.08 -0.48
N VAL A 70 1.33 0.63 -1.18
CA VAL A 70 0.79 1.94 -0.81
C VAL A 70 -0.74 1.85 -0.81
N GLY A 71 -1.37 2.41 0.21
CA GLY A 71 -2.82 2.47 0.28
C GLY A 71 -3.33 3.74 0.93
N LYS A 72 -4.65 3.93 0.85
CA LYS A 72 -5.36 5.06 1.44
C LYS A 72 -6.56 4.65 2.28
N ALA A 73 -7.06 5.61 3.05
CA ALA A 73 -8.40 5.61 3.61
C ALA A 73 -9.01 7.01 3.51
N GLU A 74 -10.17 7.12 2.86
CA GLU A 74 -10.90 8.38 2.70
C GLU A 74 -11.93 8.56 3.82
N ALA A 75 -12.30 9.81 4.11
CA ALA A 75 -13.42 10.13 4.97
C ALA A 75 -14.75 9.86 4.24
N GLU A 76 -15.78 9.36 4.94
CA GLU A 76 -17.09 9.01 4.35
C GLU A 76 -17.87 10.23 3.81
N ASN A 77 -17.46 11.45 4.17
CA ASN A 77 -18.24 12.68 3.96
C ASN A 77 -18.08 13.32 2.56
N ALA A 78 -17.28 12.75 1.65
CA ALA A 78 -17.19 13.27 0.27
C ALA A 78 -18.53 13.23 -0.50
N ARG A 79 -19.54 12.50 0.00
CA ARG A 79 -20.81 12.25 -0.73
C ARG A 79 -21.99 13.14 -0.35
N LYS A 80 -21.90 14.06 0.63
CA LYS A 80 -23.06 14.85 1.10
C LYS A 80 -23.01 16.36 0.89
N GLY A 81 -21.98 16.90 0.24
CA GLY A 81 -21.96 18.30 -0.23
C GLY A 81 -22.14 19.37 0.86
N ASN A 82 -21.93 19.04 2.14
CA ASN A 82 -22.16 19.96 3.25
C ASN A 82 -20.83 20.64 3.67
N PRO A 83 -20.67 21.96 3.42
CA PRO A 83 -19.40 22.66 3.65
C PRO A 83 -19.00 22.78 5.13
N VAL A 84 -19.91 22.51 6.08
CA VAL A 84 -19.68 22.69 7.53
C VAL A 84 -19.07 21.45 8.21
N GLN A 85 -18.90 20.34 7.51
CA GLN A 85 -18.40 19.07 8.10
C GLN A 85 -16.88 18.87 8.04
N LEU A 86 -16.13 19.88 7.59
CA LEU A 86 -14.66 19.84 7.54
C LEU A 86 -14.00 19.74 8.93
N GLU A 87 -14.75 19.99 10.00
CA GLU A 87 -14.30 19.94 11.40
C GLU A 87 -14.81 18.73 12.20
N GLY A 88 -15.49 17.78 11.56
CA GLY A 88 -15.92 16.55 12.22
C GLY A 88 -14.76 15.58 12.47
N GLU A 89 -14.73 14.91 13.62
CA GLU A 89 -13.81 13.80 13.88
C GLU A 89 -13.95 12.73 12.78
N VAL A 90 -12.99 12.67 11.87
CA VAL A 90 -12.95 11.65 10.78
C VAL A 90 -12.93 10.23 11.36
N GLY A 91 -12.55 10.10 12.64
CA GLY A 91 -12.35 8.84 13.34
C GLY A 91 -11.14 8.07 12.78
N PRO A 92 -10.88 6.84 13.26
CA PRO A 92 -9.65 6.12 12.98
C PRO A 92 -9.69 5.36 11.65
N LYS A 93 -10.06 6.04 10.54
CA LYS A 93 -10.28 5.41 9.23
C LYS A 93 -8.99 4.80 8.67
N LEU A 94 -7.89 5.57 8.66
CA LEU A 94 -6.59 5.10 8.17
C LEU A 94 -6.07 3.94 9.02
N TYR A 95 -6.11 4.10 10.35
CA TYR A 95 -5.77 3.02 11.29
C TYR A 95 -6.58 1.74 11.03
N ASN A 96 -7.91 1.83 10.90
CA ASN A 96 -8.76 0.68 10.66
C ASN A 96 -8.44 -0.03 9.35
N ARG A 97 -8.09 0.72 8.30
CA ARG A 97 -7.65 0.17 7.02
C ARG A 97 -6.34 -0.60 7.20
N MET A 98 -5.33 0.04 7.77
CA MET A 98 -4.03 -0.58 8.03
C MET A 98 -4.14 -1.83 8.92
N ARG A 99 -4.98 -1.78 9.95
CA ARG A 99 -5.25 -2.93 10.84
C ARG A 99 -5.77 -4.14 10.06
N LYS A 100 -6.65 -3.95 9.07
CA LYS A 100 -7.13 -5.05 8.21
C LYS A 100 -6.01 -5.65 7.36
N HIS A 101 -5.08 -4.82 6.89
CA HIS A 101 -3.92 -5.29 6.14
C HIS A 101 -2.94 -6.05 7.02
N ALA A 102 -2.65 -5.54 8.22
CA ALA A 102 -1.88 -6.26 9.23
C ALA A 102 -2.49 -7.63 9.55
N GLN A 103 -3.82 -7.70 9.71
CA GLN A 103 -4.54 -8.97 9.91
C GLN A 103 -4.42 -9.92 8.71
N SER A 104 -4.45 -9.39 7.49
CA SER A 104 -4.28 -10.20 6.27
C SER A 104 -2.88 -10.79 6.17
N ILE A 105 -1.85 -9.99 6.48
CA ILE A 105 -0.44 -10.42 6.52
C ILE A 105 -0.24 -11.47 7.61
N ALA A 106 -0.71 -11.21 8.83
CA ALA A 106 -0.60 -12.13 9.97
C ALA A 106 -1.37 -13.44 9.76
N ALA A 107 -2.40 -13.45 8.92
CA ALA A 107 -3.13 -14.67 8.56
C ALA A 107 -2.40 -15.52 7.50
N SER A 108 -1.45 -14.95 6.77
CA SER A 108 -0.71 -15.69 5.75
C SER A 108 0.25 -16.70 6.35
N THR A 109 0.48 -17.82 5.67
CA THR A 109 1.33 -18.91 6.20
C THR A 109 2.81 -18.73 5.87
N ASN A 110 3.17 -17.74 5.05
CA ASN A 110 4.52 -17.56 4.52
C ASN A 110 5.02 -16.10 4.61
N LEU A 111 4.39 -15.28 5.45
CA LEU A 111 4.90 -13.95 5.82
C LEU A 111 4.85 -13.82 7.34
N ASP A 112 5.88 -13.22 7.92
CA ASP A 112 5.87 -12.79 9.31
C ASP A 112 5.53 -11.30 9.39
N ILE A 113 4.58 -10.92 10.24
CA ILE A 113 4.25 -9.51 10.49
C ILE A 113 5.43 -8.73 11.11
N GLY A 114 6.35 -9.42 11.78
CA GLY A 114 7.58 -8.85 12.32
C GLY A 114 8.52 -8.27 11.25
N ASP A 115 8.40 -8.74 10.01
CA ASP A 115 9.18 -8.25 8.86
C ASP A 115 8.58 -7.03 8.18
N PHE A 116 7.44 -6.52 8.69
CA PHE A 116 6.72 -5.40 8.09
C PHE A 116 6.84 -4.13 8.89
N HIS A 117 7.08 -3.05 8.16
CA HIS A 117 7.11 -1.70 8.69
C HIS A 117 6.13 -0.82 7.92
N TYR A 118 5.83 0.35 8.46
CA TYR A 118 4.96 1.32 7.80
C TYR A 118 5.39 2.76 8.05
N ARG A 119 4.91 3.62 7.15
CA ARG A 119 4.76 5.07 7.32
C ARG A 119 3.30 5.42 7.08
N ALA A 120 2.74 6.32 7.86
CA ALA A 120 1.36 6.76 7.71
C ALA A 120 1.28 8.28 7.84
N LEU A 121 0.55 8.90 6.91
CA LEU A 121 0.36 10.34 6.84
C LEU A 121 -1.14 10.60 6.84
N THR A 122 -1.63 11.28 7.88
CA THR A 122 -2.99 11.84 7.87
C THR A 122 -3.02 13.05 6.95
N VAL A 123 -3.97 13.08 6.03
CA VAL A 123 -4.05 14.11 4.98
C VAL A 123 -5.48 14.64 4.94
N VAL A 124 -5.64 15.94 4.68
CA VAL A 124 -6.96 16.55 4.43
C VAL A 124 -7.67 15.75 3.33
N PRO A 125 -8.95 15.35 3.51
CA PRO A 125 -9.64 14.41 2.63
C PRO A 125 -9.53 14.70 1.13
N THR A 126 -9.57 15.98 0.75
CA THR A 126 -9.45 16.45 -0.65
C THR A 126 -8.17 15.98 -1.34
N TRP A 127 -7.07 15.83 -0.60
CA TRP A 127 -5.76 15.48 -1.16
C TRP A 127 -5.45 13.98 -1.13
N VAL A 128 -6.24 13.18 -0.41
CA VAL A 128 -6.00 11.73 -0.24
C VAL A 128 -5.89 10.99 -1.59
N PRO A 129 -6.76 11.22 -2.60
CA PRO A 129 -6.65 10.53 -3.88
C PRO A 129 -5.37 10.88 -4.65
N LEU A 130 -5.00 12.16 -4.71
CA LEU A 130 -3.77 12.64 -5.36
C LEU A 130 -2.53 12.04 -4.67
N ALA A 131 -2.53 12.05 -3.34
CA ALA A 131 -1.44 11.54 -2.52
C ALA A 131 -1.14 10.06 -2.81
N GLU A 132 -2.18 9.23 -2.91
CA GLU A 132 -2.04 7.80 -3.24
C GLU A 132 -1.44 7.60 -4.63
N ILE A 133 -1.97 8.31 -5.64
CA ILE A 133 -1.50 8.19 -7.03
C ILE A 133 -0.01 8.52 -7.12
N VAL A 134 0.42 9.60 -6.47
CA VAL A 134 1.82 10.03 -6.50
C VAL A 134 2.70 9.02 -5.77
N ALA A 135 2.30 8.58 -4.57
CA ALA A 135 3.07 7.60 -3.81
C ALA A 135 3.24 6.26 -4.56
N ILE A 136 2.19 5.77 -5.24
CA ILE A 136 2.26 4.59 -6.10
C ILE A 136 3.19 4.84 -7.29
N ARG A 137 3.08 6.01 -7.94
CA ARG A 137 3.92 6.37 -9.09
C ARG A 137 5.40 6.44 -8.72
N LEU A 138 5.74 6.97 -7.55
CA LEU A 138 7.13 7.11 -7.12
C LEU A 138 7.74 5.80 -6.63
N ASN A 139 6.95 4.93 -5.99
CA ASN A 139 7.49 3.71 -5.38
C ASN A 139 7.35 2.45 -6.24
N HIS A 140 6.48 2.49 -7.27
CA HIS A 140 6.07 1.33 -8.05
C HIS A 140 5.82 0.05 -7.22
N PRO A 141 4.99 0.09 -6.15
CA PRO A 141 4.94 -0.99 -5.18
C PRO A 141 4.42 -2.29 -5.81
N VAL A 142 5.15 -3.40 -5.60
CA VAL A 142 4.86 -4.68 -6.25
C VAL A 142 3.47 -5.22 -5.91
N TRP A 143 2.94 -4.96 -4.70
CA TRP A 143 1.58 -5.37 -4.29
C TRP A 143 0.46 -4.47 -4.82
N ASN A 144 0.80 -3.31 -5.38
CA ASN A 144 -0.16 -2.46 -6.09
C ASN A 144 -0.20 -2.81 -7.59
N VAL A 145 0.93 -3.16 -8.18
CA VAL A 145 1.10 -3.25 -9.64
C VAL A 145 1.03 -4.68 -10.16
N ILE A 146 1.67 -5.64 -9.47
CA ILE A 146 1.90 -6.99 -10.02
C ILE A 146 1.22 -8.09 -9.21
N VAL A 147 1.33 -8.02 -7.88
CA VAL A 147 0.78 -9.00 -6.93
C VAL A 147 -0.41 -8.37 -6.22
N ASP A 148 -1.46 -8.11 -6.99
CA ASP A 148 -2.65 -7.41 -6.54
C ASP A 148 -3.52 -8.26 -5.61
N GLY A 149 -4.36 -7.58 -4.82
CA GLY A 149 -5.41 -8.23 -4.02
C GLY A 149 -5.27 -8.13 -2.51
N LEU A 150 -4.17 -7.57 -1.97
CA LEU A 150 -4.06 -7.32 -0.53
C LEU A 150 -5.24 -6.47 0.00
N GLY A 151 -5.67 -5.47 -0.77
CA GLY A 151 -6.78 -4.57 -0.42
C GLY A 151 -8.19 -5.13 -0.54
N ASN A 152 -8.34 -6.36 -1.03
CA ASN A 152 -9.63 -7.02 -1.21
C ASN A 152 -10.22 -7.47 0.13
N HIS A 153 -11.55 -7.53 0.17
CA HIS A 153 -12.32 -8.08 1.29
C HIS A 153 -13.02 -9.36 0.84
N ASP A 154 -13.54 -10.15 1.80
CA ASP A 154 -14.44 -11.27 1.48
C ASP A 154 -15.57 -10.76 0.58
N PRO A 155 -15.73 -11.32 -0.64
CA PRO A 155 -16.72 -10.83 -1.59
C PRO A 155 -18.16 -11.15 -1.13
N GLY A 156 -18.33 -12.00 -0.11
CA GLY A 156 -19.62 -12.39 0.43
C GLY A 156 -20.34 -13.42 -0.44
N LYS A 157 -21.54 -13.83 0.00
CA LYS A 157 -22.33 -14.87 -0.67
C LYS A 157 -22.56 -14.54 -2.16
N GLY A 158 -22.43 -15.56 -3.01
CA GLY A 158 -22.71 -15.47 -4.45
C GLY A 158 -21.58 -14.94 -5.33
N ARG A 159 -20.45 -14.51 -4.76
CA ARG A 159 -19.30 -13.98 -5.51
C ARG A 159 -18.05 -14.87 -5.46
N TYR A 160 -18.20 -16.12 -5.01
CA TYR A 160 -17.11 -17.10 -4.94
C TYR A 160 -16.72 -17.72 -6.30
N MET A 161 -17.44 -17.37 -7.38
CA MET A 161 -17.04 -17.69 -8.75
C MET A 161 -15.91 -16.79 -9.27
N GLY A 162 -15.54 -15.74 -8.50
CA GLY A 162 -14.40 -14.90 -8.83
C GLY A 162 -13.08 -15.66 -8.72
N VAL A 163 -12.08 -15.20 -9.46
CA VAL A 163 -10.73 -15.76 -9.44
C VAL A 163 -9.98 -15.30 -8.19
N CYS A 164 -9.25 -16.20 -7.55
CA CYS A 164 -8.39 -15.91 -6.41
C CYS A 164 -7.39 -14.78 -6.77
N PRO A 165 -7.22 -13.73 -5.96
CA PRO A 165 -6.26 -12.66 -6.24
C PRO A 165 -4.81 -13.18 -6.25
N ARG A 166 -3.92 -12.52 -7.00
CA ARG A 166 -2.51 -12.95 -7.06
C ARG A 166 -1.84 -12.95 -5.69
N TRP A 167 -2.17 -11.96 -4.85
CA TRP A 167 -1.69 -11.90 -3.47
C TRP A 167 -2.09 -13.13 -2.66
N ASP A 168 -3.33 -13.61 -2.77
CA ASP A 168 -3.79 -14.81 -2.04
C ASP A 168 -3.23 -16.11 -2.60
N THR A 169 -2.97 -16.18 -3.92
CA THR A 169 -2.27 -17.32 -4.54
C THR A 169 -0.82 -17.41 -4.05
N LEU A 170 -0.14 -16.27 -3.91
CA LEU A 170 1.24 -16.22 -3.45
C LEU A 170 1.36 -16.34 -1.92
N HIS A 171 0.38 -15.81 -1.18
CA HIS A 171 0.30 -15.74 0.28
C HIS A 171 -0.99 -16.37 0.81
N PRO A 172 -1.08 -17.71 0.83
CA PRO A 172 -2.27 -18.39 1.33
C PRO A 172 -2.46 -18.12 2.83
N GLY A 173 -3.73 -18.09 3.27
CA GLY A 173 -4.08 -17.94 4.69
C GLY A 173 -5.41 -17.24 4.96
N ARG A 174 -5.83 -16.32 4.08
CA ARG A 174 -7.16 -15.72 4.15
C ARG A 174 -8.23 -16.76 3.81
N THR A 175 -9.04 -17.15 4.79
CA THR A 175 -10.02 -18.25 4.66
C THR A 175 -11.02 -18.04 3.52
N TRP A 176 -11.45 -16.81 3.25
CA TRP A 176 -12.37 -16.52 2.15
C TRP A 176 -11.76 -16.72 0.76
N ALA A 177 -10.44 -16.52 0.62
CA ALA A 177 -9.76 -16.65 -0.67
C ALA A 177 -9.66 -18.11 -1.11
N SER A 178 -9.57 -19.05 -0.15
CA SER A 178 -9.61 -20.49 -0.43
C SER A 178 -10.92 -20.98 -1.07
N ARG A 179 -11.99 -20.15 -1.02
CA ARG A 179 -13.30 -20.45 -1.61
C ARG A 179 -13.45 -19.94 -3.04
N LEU A 180 -12.48 -19.16 -3.53
CA LEU A 180 -12.50 -18.60 -4.87
C LEU A 180 -12.01 -19.61 -5.90
N GLN A 181 -12.29 -19.33 -7.17
CA GLN A 181 -11.79 -20.14 -8.27
C GLN A 181 -10.26 -20.04 -8.34
N PRO A 182 -9.55 -21.15 -8.58
CA PRO A 182 -8.10 -21.14 -8.71
C PRO A 182 -7.67 -20.28 -9.90
N ARG A 183 -6.47 -19.69 -9.79
CA ARG A 183 -5.83 -19.01 -10.92
C ARG A 183 -5.22 -20.04 -11.87
N ILE A 184 -5.12 -19.66 -13.14
CA ILE A 184 -4.33 -20.41 -14.13
C ILE A 184 -2.83 -20.21 -13.85
N GLU A 185 -2.46 -19.01 -13.42
CA GLU A 185 -1.08 -18.67 -13.07
C GLU A 185 -0.66 -19.41 -11.79
N SER A 186 0.49 -20.09 -11.83
CA SER A 186 1.05 -20.75 -10.66
C SER A 186 1.68 -19.74 -9.69
N LYS A 187 1.92 -20.19 -8.45
CA LYS A 187 2.65 -19.41 -7.44
C LYS A 187 4.03 -18.98 -7.95
N GLU A 188 4.72 -19.88 -8.64
CA GLU A 188 6.06 -19.68 -9.20
C GLU A 188 6.04 -18.64 -10.31
N GLN A 189 5.02 -18.63 -11.17
CA GLN A 189 4.86 -17.62 -12.22
C GLN A 189 4.64 -16.23 -11.60
N ILE A 190 3.76 -16.11 -10.61
CA ILE A 190 3.50 -14.84 -9.91
C ILE A 190 4.78 -14.36 -9.19
N GLN A 191 5.54 -15.27 -8.58
CA GLN A 191 6.84 -14.96 -7.97
C GLN A 191 7.86 -14.45 -9.00
N GLN A 192 7.93 -15.07 -10.17
CA GLN A 192 8.83 -14.63 -11.25
C GLN A 192 8.45 -13.23 -11.76
N ASP A 193 7.15 -12.95 -11.91
CA ASP A 193 6.67 -11.62 -12.31
C ASP A 193 7.00 -10.55 -11.27
N ALA A 194 6.83 -10.87 -9.98
CA ALA A 194 7.21 -9.97 -8.89
C ALA A 194 8.71 -9.64 -8.93
N LEU A 195 9.56 -10.66 -9.12
CA LEU A 195 11.01 -10.48 -9.25
C LEU A 195 11.39 -9.68 -10.50
N ALA A 196 10.77 -9.96 -11.64
CA ALA A 196 11.00 -9.22 -12.88
C ALA A 196 10.67 -7.73 -12.71
N HIS A 197 9.52 -7.42 -12.08
CA HIS A 197 9.12 -6.07 -11.75
C HIS A 197 10.12 -5.36 -10.85
N LEU A 198 10.51 -5.98 -9.73
CA LEU A 198 11.48 -5.37 -8.81
C LEU A 198 12.85 -5.14 -9.46
N ARG A 199 13.26 -5.99 -10.42
CA ARG A 199 14.51 -5.78 -11.18
C ARG A 199 14.44 -4.64 -12.19
N ASN A 200 13.25 -4.29 -12.69
CA ASN A 200 13.06 -3.19 -13.63
C ASN A 200 13.05 -1.81 -12.95
N TYR A 201 12.87 -1.78 -11.62
CA TYR A 201 12.85 -0.56 -10.83
C TYR A 201 13.90 -0.61 -9.71
N PRO A 202 15.20 -0.76 -10.00
CA PRO A 202 16.22 -0.74 -8.96
C PRO A 202 16.12 0.58 -8.17
N HIS A 203 16.06 0.47 -6.84
CA HIS A 203 15.83 1.61 -5.93
C HIS A 203 16.74 2.82 -6.18
N GLU A 204 17.96 2.63 -6.71
CA GLU A 204 18.87 3.72 -7.09
C GLU A 204 18.25 4.69 -8.11
N LEU A 205 17.36 4.21 -8.99
CA LEU A 205 16.59 5.03 -9.94
C LEU A 205 15.39 5.73 -9.28
N LEU A 206 14.93 5.27 -8.12
CA LEU A 206 13.82 5.87 -7.39
C LEU A 206 14.30 7.03 -6.49
N SER A 207 15.55 7.00 -6.02
CA SER A 207 16.16 8.06 -5.19
C SER A 207 16.63 9.31 -5.96
N THR A 208 16.47 9.33 -7.29
CA THR A 208 16.96 10.42 -8.17
C THR A 208 15.84 11.24 -8.84
N LEU A 209 14.57 10.92 -8.54
CA LEU A 209 13.37 11.65 -8.98
C LEU A 209 12.81 12.52 -7.86
#